data_AF-A0A946JNP4-F1
#
_entry.id   AF-A0A946JNP4-F1
#
_cell.length_a   1.000
_cell.length_b   1.000
_cell.length_c   1.000
_cell.angle_alpha   90.00
_cell.angle_beta   90.00
_cell.angle_gamma   90.00
#
_symmetry.space_group_name_H-M   'P 1'
#
loop_
_entity.id
_entity.type
_entity.pdbx_description
1 polymer ?
#
loop_
_entity_poly.entity_id
_entity_poly.type
_entity_poly.pdbx_seq_one_letter_code
_entity_poly.pdbx_strand_id
1 'polypeptide(L)'
;IGVDTHNANKIVKEALDNDSLNLNQKKYQSEVKYGENSRVDFLLHFEKSPKMYLEVKSVTLSRQKGLVEFPDSKTIRGAKHMDELADMVKRGFQATILFLVQRSDGDLFNIAEDIDPNYNKSYKHAIKSGVKVLCYDCVISKAGITIGKRLDLANASNSV
;
A
#
# COMPACT_ATOMS: atom_id res chain seq x y z
N ILE A 1 0.41 -3.22 -19.01
CA ILE A 1 -0.11 -3.65 -17.69
C ILE A 1 0.89 -4.66 -17.16
N GLY A 2 1.58 -4.37 -16.05
CA GLY A 2 2.49 -5.34 -15.42
C GLY A 2 1.66 -6.52 -14.88
N VAL A 3 1.83 -7.71 -15.45
CA VAL A 3 1.01 -8.89 -15.15
C VAL A 3 1.55 -9.70 -13.96
N ASP A 4 2.68 -9.26 -13.37
CA ASP A 4 3.33 -9.99 -12.28
C ASP A 4 3.18 -9.23 -10.95
N THR A 5 2.33 -9.73 -10.06
CA THR A 5 2.17 -9.21 -8.69
C THR A 5 3.46 -9.31 -7.88
N HIS A 6 4.39 -10.23 -8.23
CA HIS A 6 5.73 -10.31 -7.63
C HIS A 6 6.60 -9.09 -7.94
N ASN A 7 6.25 -8.27 -8.93
CA ASN A 7 6.98 -7.04 -9.20
C ASN A 7 6.71 -5.95 -8.17
N ALA A 8 5.54 -5.90 -7.53
CA ALA A 8 5.20 -4.79 -6.65
C ALA A 8 6.12 -4.71 -5.42
N ASN A 9 6.30 -5.82 -4.72
CA ASN A 9 7.21 -5.89 -3.58
C ASN A 9 8.66 -5.63 -4.02
N LYS A 10 9.07 -6.10 -5.19
CA LYS A 10 10.41 -5.83 -5.74
C LYS A 10 10.63 -4.34 -6.00
N ILE A 11 9.67 -3.68 -6.66
CA ILE A 11 9.74 -2.23 -6.95
C ILE A 11 9.77 -1.43 -5.64
N VAL A 12 8.93 -1.78 -4.67
CA VAL A 12 8.92 -1.12 -3.36
C VAL A 12 10.23 -1.36 -2.61
N LYS A 13 10.78 -2.58 -2.67
CA LYS A 13 12.08 -2.90 -2.09
C LYS A 13 13.19 -2.03 -2.71
N GLU A 14 13.25 -1.93 -4.03
CA GLU A 14 14.21 -1.07 -4.73
C GLU A 14 14.01 0.41 -4.36
N ALA A 15 12.77 0.86 -4.18
CA ALA A 15 12.48 2.21 -3.71
C ALA A 15 12.89 2.46 -2.25
N LEU A 16 12.80 1.44 -1.38
CA LEU A 16 13.32 1.50 0.00
C LEU A 16 14.85 1.51 0.02
N ASP A 17 15.50 0.73 -0.84
CA ASP A 17 16.96 0.67 -0.97
C ASP A 17 17.53 1.99 -1.48
N ASN A 18 16.82 2.67 -2.39
CA ASN A 18 17.22 3.94 -2.99
C ASN A 18 16.61 5.18 -2.30
N ASP A 19 15.94 5.02 -1.17
CA ASP A 19 15.21 6.06 -0.43
C ASP A 19 14.23 6.90 -1.26
N SER A 20 13.73 6.35 -2.38
CA SER A 20 12.85 7.07 -3.32
C SER A 20 11.43 7.29 -2.76
N LEU A 21 11.08 6.59 -1.69
CA LEU A 21 9.83 6.79 -0.95
C LEU A 21 9.89 7.91 0.09
N ASN A 22 11.10 8.42 0.43
CA ASN A 22 11.33 9.44 1.45
C ASN A 22 10.68 9.12 2.82
N LEU A 23 10.66 7.85 3.22
CA LEU A 23 10.08 7.44 4.51
C LEU A 23 11.06 7.62 5.67
N ASN A 24 12.36 7.88 5.40
CA ASN A 24 13.43 8.05 6.37
C ASN A 24 13.76 6.80 7.20
N GLN A 25 13.46 5.61 6.67
CA GLN A 25 13.84 4.34 7.26
C GLN A 25 15.37 4.18 7.28
N LYS A 26 15.91 3.61 8.36
CA LYS A 26 17.35 3.26 8.47
C LYS A 26 17.65 1.84 8.01
N LYS A 27 16.68 0.94 8.20
CA LYS A 27 16.73 -0.46 7.78
C LYS A 27 15.33 -1.02 7.68
N TYR A 28 15.18 -2.14 6.98
CA TYR A 28 13.94 -2.88 6.94
C TYR A 28 14.19 -4.39 7.06
N GLN A 29 13.13 -5.11 7.40
CA GLN A 29 13.05 -6.57 7.30
C GLN A 29 11.88 -6.90 6.38
N SER A 30 12.06 -7.86 5.48
CA SER A 30 10.98 -8.31 4.60
C SER A 30 10.22 -9.49 5.21
N GLU A 31 8.95 -9.64 4.83
CA GLU A 31 8.12 -10.78 5.19
C GLU A 31 8.08 -11.00 6.70
N VAL A 32 7.64 -10.04 7.52
CA VAL A 32 7.66 -10.18 8.99
C VAL A 32 6.30 -10.62 9.52
N LYS A 33 6.26 -11.64 10.39
CA LYS A 33 5.02 -12.09 11.02
C LYS A 33 4.45 -11.00 11.95
N TYR A 34 3.16 -10.67 11.79
CA TYR A 34 2.50 -9.60 12.55
C TYR A 34 1.07 -9.93 12.97
N GLY A 35 0.49 -10.99 12.41
CA GLY A 35 -0.75 -11.63 12.88
C GLY A 35 -0.55 -13.13 13.05
N GLU A 36 -1.64 -13.87 13.32
CA GLU A 36 -1.57 -15.31 13.60
C GLU A 36 -1.03 -16.12 12.41
N ASN A 37 -1.51 -15.78 11.20
CA ASN A 37 -1.18 -16.45 9.94
C ASN A 37 -0.87 -15.45 8.81
N SER A 38 -0.32 -14.28 9.17
CA SER A 38 -0.05 -13.21 8.22
C SER A 38 1.35 -12.63 8.41
N ARG A 39 1.96 -12.27 7.28
CA ARG A 39 3.25 -11.58 7.20
C ARG A 39 3.04 -10.25 6.50
N VAL A 40 3.66 -9.20 7.03
CA VAL A 40 3.71 -7.89 6.37
C VAL A 40 4.87 -7.92 5.38
N ASP A 41 4.72 -7.23 4.26
CA ASP A 41 5.75 -7.19 3.22
C ASP A 41 7.06 -6.60 3.76
N PHE A 42 6.98 -5.50 4.53
CA PHE A 42 8.15 -4.87 5.15
C PHE A 42 7.88 -4.36 6.57
N LEU A 43 8.87 -4.52 7.45
CA LEU A 43 8.94 -3.85 8.75
C LEU A 43 10.10 -2.84 8.75
N LEU A 44 9.77 -1.56 8.71
CA LEU A 44 10.73 -0.47 8.66
C LEU A 44 11.16 -0.06 10.07
N HIS A 45 12.45 0.24 10.24
CA HIS A 45 13.03 0.71 11.49
C HIS A 45 13.56 2.13 11.31
N PHE A 46 13.29 2.97 12.31
CA PHE A 46 13.71 4.36 12.37
C PHE A 46 14.64 4.57 13.57
N GLU A 47 15.33 5.70 13.59
CA GLU A 47 16.27 6.04 14.66
C GLU A 47 15.55 6.42 15.97
N LYS A 48 14.48 7.23 15.88
CA LYS A 48 13.78 7.83 17.04
C LYS A 48 12.26 7.68 17.00
N SER A 49 11.74 6.78 16.15
CA SER A 49 10.29 6.57 15.96
C SER A 49 9.93 5.09 16.04
N PRO A 50 8.69 4.73 16.42
CA PRO A 50 8.22 3.35 16.41
C PRO A 50 8.39 2.71 15.03
N LYS A 51 8.61 1.40 14.99
CA LYS A 51 8.69 0.64 13.74
C LYS A 51 7.40 0.79 12.92
N MET A 52 7.52 0.75 11.61
CA MET A 52 6.39 0.84 10.69
C MET A 52 6.18 -0.48 9.96
N TYR A 53 4.98 -1.03 10.09
CA TYR A 53 4.48 -2.15 9.28
C TYR A 53 4.03 -1.58 7.93
N LEU A 54 4.67 -1.97 6.85
CA LEU A 54 4.38 -1.51 5.49
C LEU A 54 3.90 -2.69 4.65
N GLU A 55 2.60 -2.68 4.35
CA GLU A 55 1.95 -3.63 3.44
C GLU A 55 1.87 -3.01 2.04
N VAL A 56 2.07 -3.83 1.00
CA VAL A 56 2.06 -3.45 -0.41
C VAL A 56 0.86 -4.11 -1.10
N LYS A 57 0.21 -3.34 -1.98
CA LYS A 57 -0.85 -3.83 -2.87
C LYS A 57 -0.54 -3.41 -4.30
N SER A 58 -0.58 -4.38 -5.20
CA SER A 58 -0.51 -4.13 -6.63
C SER A 58 -1.87 -3.64 -7.13
N VAL A 59 -1.88 -2.52 -7.85
CA VAL A 59 -3.08 -1.92 -8.42
C VAL A 59 -2.98 -1.91 -9.94
N THR A 60 -3.95 -2.55 -10.58
CA THR A 60 -4.04 -2.66 -12.04
C THR A 60 -5.44 -2.35 -12.58
N LEU A 61 -6.47 -2.34 -11.73
CA LEU A 61 -7.83 -2.00 -12.14
C LEU A 61 -7.94 -0.51 -12.47
N SER A 62 -8.48 -0.23 -13.65
CA SER A 62 -8.93 1.09 -14.05
C SER A 62 -10.14 0.90 -14.96
N ARG A 63 -11.29 1.40 -14.51
CA ARG A 63 -12.57 1.32 -15.25
C ARG A 63 -12.95 2.65 -15.90
N GLN A 64 -12.32 3.74 -15.46
CA GLN A 64 -12.49 5.09 -15.98
C GLN A 64 -11.12 5.72 -16.19
N LYS A 65 -10.97 6.52 -17.26
CA LYS A 65 -9.70 7.18 -17.58
C LYS A 65 -9.25 8.08 -16.43
N GLY A 66 -7.98 7.94 -16.01
CA GLY A 66 -7.40 8.71 -14.91
C GLY A 66 -7.71 8.18 -13.51
N LEU A 67 -8.65 7.24 -13.37
CA LEU A 67 -9.02 6.62 -12.10
C LEU A 67 -8.48 5.18 -12.02
N VAL A 68 -7.71 4.92 -10.99
CA VAL A 68 -7.20 3.59 -10.64
C VAL A 68 -7.80 3.12 -9.33
N GLU A 69 -8.08 1.83 -9.24
CA GLU A 69 -8.94 1.30 -8.19
C GLU A 69 -8.39 0.01 -7.58
N PHE A 70 -8.70 -0.23 -6.31
CA PHE A 70 -8.42 -1.51 -5.66
C PHE A 70 -9.61 -1.94 -4.78
N PRO A 71 -9.97 -3.23 -4.70
CA PRO A 71 -9.39 -4.36 -5.44
C PRO A 71 -10.04 -4.58 -6.82
N ASP A 72 -9.45 -5.46 -7.63
CA ASP A 72 -10.02 -5.93 -8.91
C ASP A 72 -10.97 -7.12 -8.77
N SER A 73 -11.00 -7.73 -7.59
CA SER A 73 -11.81 -8.88 -7.22
C SER A 73 -11.98 -8.93 -5.69
N LYS A 74 -12.95 -9.72 -5.19
CA LYS A 74 -13.13 -9.89 -3.74
C LYS A 74 -11.88 -10.48 -3.09
N THR A 75 -11.42 -9.88 -2.00
CA THR A 75 -10.17 -10.21 -1.31
C THR A 75 -10.35 -10.32 0.21
N ILE A 76 -10.75 -11.52 0.65
CA ILE A 76 -10.85 -11.85 2.08
C ILE A 76 -9.51 -11.66 2.79
N ARG A 77 -8.41 -12.06 2.13
CA ARG A 77 -7.06 -11.88 2.67
C ARG A 77 -6.69 -10.40 2.80
N GLY A 78 -7.03 -9.57 1.81
CA GLY A 78 -6.78 -8.14 1.86
C GLY A 78 -7.52 -7.47 3.03
N ALA A 79 -8.78 -7.83 3.26
CA ALA A 79 -9.57 -7.30 4.38
C ALA A 79 -8.95 -7.67 5.73
N LYS A 80 -8.56 -8.94 5.89
CA LYS A 80 -7.86 -9.42 7.09
C LYS A 80 -6.57 -8.63 7.37
N HIS A 81 -5.74 -8.38 6.35
CA HIS A 81 -4.51 -7.62 6.52
C HIS A 81 -4.79 -6.17 6.95
N MET A 82 -5.86 -5.53 6.47
CA MET A 82 -6.23 -4.18 6.95
C MET A 82 -6.56 -4.18 8.45
N ASP A 83 -7.27 -5.19 8.95
CA ASP A 83 -7.58 -5.32 10.37
C ASP A 83 -6.32 -5.61 11.21
N GLU A 84 -5.40 -6.45 10.71
CA GLU A 84 -4.12 -6.72 11.37
C GLU A 84 -3.19 -5.48 11.41
N LEU A 85 -3.20 -4.64 10.36
CA LEU A 85 -2.52 -3.34 10.38
C LEU A 85 -3.12 -2.40 11.43
N ALA A 86 -4.45 -2.34 11.54
CA ALA A 86 -5.13 -1.56 12.57
C ALA A 86 -4.72 -1.99 13.99
N ASP A 87 -4.57 -3.30 14.20
CA ASP A 87 -4.12 -3.84 15.47
C ASP A 87 -2.65 -3.49 15.78
N MET A 88 -1.78 -3.36 14.77
CA MET A 88 -0.42 -2.85 14.99
C MET A 88 -0.42 -1.40 15.46
N VAL A 89 -1.32 -0.57 14.92
CA VAL A 89 -1.46 0.82 15.39
C VAL A 89 -1.92 0.86 16.84
N LYS A 90 -2.93 0.05 17.22
CA LYS A 90 -3.39 -0.06 18.62
C LYS A 90 -2.29 -0.48 19.59
N ARG A 91 -1.30 -1.24 19.11
CA ARG A 91 -0.12 -1.68 19.87
C ARG A 91 0.99 -0.64 19.93
N GLY A 92 0.80 0.55 19.36
CA GLY A 92 1.75 1.66 19.39
C GLY A 92 2.78 1.65 18.25
N PHE A 93 2.62 0.79 17.25
CA PHE A 93 3.46 0.83 16.04
C PHE A 93 2.87 1.79 14.99
N GLN A 94 3.68 2.16 14.01
CA GLN A 94 3.16 2.76 12.79
C GLN A 94 2.70 1.66 11.83
N ALA A 95 1.68 1.93 11.03
CA ALA A 95 1.24 1.03 9.98
C ALA A 95 0.85 1.83 8.73
N THR A 96 1.26 1.33 7.58
CA THR A 96 1.04 1.96 6.28
C THR A 96 0.65 0.89 5.26
N ILE A 97 -0.38 1.18 4.47
CA ILE A 97 -0.70 0.45 3.24
C ILE A 97 -0.20 1.28 2.05
N LEU A 98 0.56 0.64 1.16
CA LEU A 98 1.08 1.24 -0.07
C LEU A 98 0.45 0.57 -1.28
N PHE A 99 -0.31 1.34 -2.03
CA PHE A 99 -0.86 0.95 -3.32
C PHE A 99 0.13 1.32 -4.43
N LEU A 100 0.69 0.31 -5.09
CA LEU A 100 1.58 0.48 -6.23
C LEU A 100 0.80 0.26 -7.52
N VAL A 101 0.56 1.34 -8.25
CA VAL A 101 -0.16 1.36 -9.51
C VAL A 101 0.80 0.98 -10.63
N GLN A 102 0.67 -0.24 -11.14
CA GLN A 102 1.55 -0.77 -12.19
C GLN A 102 1.10 -0.35 -13.61
N ARG A 103 0.77 0.94 -13.73
CA ARG A 103 0.26 1.61 -14.94
C ARG A 103 0.59 3.10 -14.84
N SER A 104 0.70 3.78 -15.98
CA SER A 104 1.04 5.21 -16.05
C SER A 104 -0.15 6.11 -16.44
N ASP A 105 -1.36 5.55 -16.53
CA ASP A 105 -2.59 6.23 -16.95
C ASP A 105 -3.51 6.65 -15.79
N GLY A 106 -3.02 6.53 -14.55
CA GLY A 106 -3.73 6.89 -13.33
C GLY A 106 -3.27 8.24 -12.75
N ASP A 107 -4.23 9.05 -12.34
CA ASP A 107 -4.01 10.32 -11.63
C ASP A 107 -4.65 10.30 -10.24
N LEU A 108 -5.78 9.58 -10.10
CA LEU A 108 -6.54 9.46 -8.85
C LEU A 108 -6.71 8.00 -8.46
N PHE A 109 -6.59 7.71 -7.17
CA PHE A 109 -6.82 6.39 -6.59
C PHE A 109 -8.12 6.34 -5.78
N ASN A 110 -8.87 5.24 -5.90
CA ASN A 110 -10.04 4.97 -5.06
C ASN A 110 -10.17 3.48 -4.67
N ILE A 111 -10.99 3.20 -3.65
CA ILE A 111 -11.39 1.84 -3.33
C ILE A 111 -12.63 1.45 -4.15
N ALA A 112 -12.58 0.29 -4.81
CA ALA A 112 -13.71 -0.29 -5.55
C ALA A 112 -14.71 -0.95 -4.58
N GLU A 113 -15.46 -0.13 -3.85
CA GLU A 113 -16.47 -0.57 -2.88
C GLU A 113 -17.52 -1.50 -3.50
N ASP A 114 -17.86 -1.31 -4.77
CA ASP A 114 -18.83 -2.14 -5.49
C ASP A 114 -18.30 -3.56 -5.78
N ILE A 115 -16.98 -3.74 -5.87
CA ILE A 115 -16.33 -5.03 -6.08
C ILE A 115 -16.18 -5.78 -4.76
N ASP A 116 -15.67 -5.10 -3.72
CA ASP A 116 -15.51 -5.67 -2.38
C ASP A 116 -15.91 -4.69 -1.27
N PRO A 117 -17.21 -4.69 -0.88
CA PRO A 117 -17.70 -3.87 0.23
C PRO A 117 -17.04 -4.23 1.57
N ASN A 118 -16.62 -5.48 1.76
CA ASN A 118 -15.99 -5.93 3.00
C ASN A 118 -14.56 -5.37 3.10
N TYR A 119 -13.79 -5.42 2.01
CA TYR A 119 -12.49 -4.77 1.96
C TYR A 119 -12.61 -3.27 2.26
N ASN A 120 -13.57 -2.58 1.64
CA ASN A 120 -13.80 -1.16 1.90
C ASN A 120 -14.16 -0.87 3.36
N LYS A 121 -14.96 -1.73 4.00
CA LYS A 121 -15.28 -1.62 5.43
C LYS A 121 -14.03 -1.75 6.30
N SER A 122 -13.21 -2.78 6.10
CA SER A 122 -11.94 -2.97 6.85
C SER A 122 -10.94 -1.85 6.55
N TYR A 123 -10.88 -1.36 5.31
CA TYR A 123 -10.05 -0.23 4.91
C TYR A 123 -10.42 1.06 5.66
N LYS A 124 -11.70 1.43 5.68
CA LYS A 124 -12.21 2.58 6.43
C LYS A 124 -11.93 2.45 7.93
N HIS A 125 -12.12 1.26 8.50
CA HIS A 125 -11.81 0.97 9.90
C HIS A 125 -10.30 1.14 10.21
N ALA A 126 -9.44 0.65 9.34
CA ALA A 126 -7.99 0.75 9.51
C ALA A 126 -7.49 2.20 9.45
N ILE A 127 -7.97 3.00 8.48
CA ILE A 127 -7.63 4.43 8.41
C ILE A 127 -8.07 5.15 9.68
N LYS A 128 -9.31 4.91 10.13
CA LYS A 128 -9.83 5.50 11.37
C LYS A 128 -8.99 5.11 12.60
N SER A 129 -8.38 3.93 12.57
CA SER A 129 -7.47 3.46 13.63
C SER A 129 -6.07 4.07 13.55
N GLY A 130 -5.74 4.80 12.48
CA GLY A 130 -4.45 5.48 12.29
C GLY A 130 -3.51 4.84 11.26
N VAL A 131 -3.99 3.86 10.48
CA VAL A 131 -3.21 3.31 9.35
C VAL A 131 -3.09 4.36 8.25
N LYS A 132 -1.86 4.64 7.82
CA LYS A 132 -1.57 5.60 6.75
C LYS A 132 -1.71 4.97 5.37
N VAL A 133 -2.05 5.78 4.37
CA VAL A 133 -2.19 5.34 2.98
C VAL A 133 -1.17 6.07 2.11
N LEU A 134 -0.44 5.29 1.32
CA LEU A 134 0.42 5.77 0.25
C LEU A 134 -0.08 5.18 -1.07
N CYS A 135 -0.03 5.99 -2.13
CA CYS A 135 -0.33 5.53 -3.48
C CYS A 135 0.72 6.11 -4.43
N TYR A 136 1.38 5.24 -5.18
CA TYR A 136 2.39 5.62 -6.16
C TYR A 136 2.12 4.91 -7.47
N ASP A 137 2.38 5.58 -8.59
CA ASP A 137 2.49 4.91 -9.88
C ASP A 137 3.89 4.32 -10.10
N CYS A 138 4.10 3.76 -11.29
CA CYS A 138 5.38 3.25 -11.72
C CYS A 138 5.83 3.94 -13.02
N VAL A 139 7.13 4.18 -13.12
CA VAL A 139 7.78 4.53 -14.39
C VAL A 139 8.28 3.26 -15.05
N ILE A 140 7.80 2.98 -16.26
CA ILE A 140 8.20 1.81 -17.06
C ILE A 140 9.16 2.27 -18.14
N SER A 141 10.36 1.70 -18.16
CA SER A 141 11.39 1.99 -19.15
C SER A 141 12.08 0.72 -19.64
N LYS A 142 12.96 0.84 -20.64
CA LYS A 142 13.81 -0.28 -21.09
C LYS A 142 14.78 -0.76 -20.00
N ALA A 143 15.10 0.10 -19.01
CA ALA A 143 15.98 -0.24 -17.91
C ALA A 143 15.27 -1.02 -16.78
N GLY A 144 13.94 -1.03 -16.77
CA GLY A 144 13.14 -1.67 -15.72
C GLY A 144 11.93 -0.85 -15.33
N ILE A 145 11.30 -1.26 -14.21
CA ILE A 145 10.16 -0.60 -13.60
C ILE A 145 10.61 -0.01 -12.26
N THR A 146 10.45 1.30 -12.08
CA THR A 146 10.76 1.99 -10.83
C THR A 146 9.51 2.66 -10.27
N ILE A 147 9.55 3.02 -9.00
CA ILE A 147 8.50 3.85 -8.42
C ILE A 147 8.44 5.21 -9.12
N GLY A 148 7.24 5.75 -9.32
CA GLY A 148 7.01 7.03 -9.96
C GLY A 148 6.46 8.09 -9.01
N LYS A 149 5.51 8.88 -9.49
CA LYS A 149 4.88 9.97 -8.73
C LYS A 149 3.88 9.42 -7.72
N ARG A 150 3.65 10.20 -6.66
CA ARG A 150 2.55 9.97 -5.74
C ARG A 150 1.21 10.32 -6.42
N LEU A 151 0.19 9.51 -6.18
CA LEU A 151 -1.18 9.76 -6.66
C LEU A 151 -2.06 10.27 -5.52
N ASP A 152 -3.06 11.08 -5.87
CA ASP A 152 -4.03 11.61 -4.95
C ASP A 152 -5.14 10.59 -4.65
N LEU A 153 -5.68 10.63 -3.43
CA LEU A 153 -6.80 9.79 -3.02
C LEU A 153 -8.12 10.52 -3.34
N ALA A 154 -8.98 9.91 -4.15
CA ALA A 154 -10.22 10.52 -4.62
C ALA A 154 -11.17 10.94 -3.48
N ASN A 155 -11.09 10.27 -2.33
CA ASN A 155 -11.92 10.52 -1.15
C ASN A 155 -11.08 10.89 0.09
N ALA A 156 -10.16 11.85 -0.05
CA ALA A 156 -9.52 12.48 1.11
C ALA A 156 -10.52 13.37 1.88
N SER A 157 -11.59 12.78 2.43
CA SER A 157 -12.42 13.44 3.43
C SER A 157 -11.67 13.42 4.77
N ASN A 158 -10.95 14.51 5.01
CA ASN A 158 -10.47 15.03 6.29
C ASN A 158 -9.64 14.10 7.19
N SER A 159 -8.33 14.29 7.14
CA SER A 159 -7.50 14.27 8.35
C SER A 159 -7.06 15.71 8.63
N VAL A 160 -7.95 16.45 9.30
CA VAL A 160 -7.57 17.61 10.12
C VAL A 160 -7.29 17.08 11.52
#